data_AF-A0A524J8U1-F1
#
_entry.id   AF-A0A524J8U1-F1
#
_cell.length_a   1.000
_cell.length_b   1.000
_cell.length_c   1.000
_cell.angle_alpha   90.00
_cell.angle_beta   90.00
_cell.angle_gamma   90.00
#
_symmetry.space_group_name_H-M   'P 1'
#
loop_
_entity.id
_entity.type
_entity.pdbx_description
1 polymer ?
#
loop_
_entity_poly.entity_id
_entity_poly.type
_entity_poly.pdbx_seq_one_letter_code
_entity_poly.pdbx_strand_id
1 'polypeptide(L)'
;MEKTLTYPSLIALFKFPFEGKQWQRNFLIGALVIFAGFYIPVIPWVFVIGYSLSIMKRAMGTDPLELPPWDDIPKLGLDGLRGGLISLVYTLPGTFILIGGRVFTLSHPCL
;
A
#
# COMPACT_ATOMS: atom_id res chain seq x y z
N MET A 1 -25.21 9.36 5.66
CA MET A 1 -24.86 8.33 6.66
C MET A 1 -23.62 8.82 7.39
N GLU A 2 -23.82 9.60 8.45
CA GLU A 2 -22.73 10.08 9.30
C GLU A 2 -22.42 8.96 10.30
N LYS A 3 -21.40 8.14 10.03
CA LYS A 3 -20.93 7.15 10.99
C LYS A 3 -20.25 7.91 12.13
N THR A 4 -21.00 8.20 13.18
CA THR A 4 -20.47 8.69 14.45
C THR A 4 -19.37 7.72 14.90
N LEU A 5 -18.14 8.22 14.97
CA LEU A 5 -16.97 7.46 15.39
C LEU A 5 -17.05 7.20 16.91
N THR A 6 -17.91 6.27 17.32
CA THR A 6 -18.07 5.86 18.71
C THR A 6 -16.85 5.02 19.12
N TYR A 7 -16.31 5.22 20.33
CA TYR A 7 -15.17 4.45 20.88
C TYR A 7 -15.12 2.92 20.58
N PRO A 8 -16.24 2.17 20.60
CA PRO A 8 -16.24 0.74 20.29
C PRO A 8 -15.85 0.42 18.84
N SER A 9 -16.18 1.29 17.88
CA SER A 9 -15.89 1.05 16.45
C SER A 9 -14.42 1.23 16.12
N LEU A 10 -13.74 2.15 16.81
CA LEU A 10 -12.28 2.31 16.73
C LEU A 10 -11.57 1.03 17.18
N ILE A 11 -11.98 0.46 18.32
CA ILE A 11 -11.38 -0.76 18.86
C ILE A 11 -11.57 -1.94 17.88
N ALA A 12 -12.73 -2.03 17.24
CA ALA A 12 -12.99 -3.04 16.21
C ALA A 12 -12.05 -2.88 14.99
N LEU A 13 -11.79 -1.64 14.54
CA LEU A 13 -10.86 -1.37 13.43
C LEU A 13 -9.40 -1.73 13.77
N PHE A 14 -8.98 -1.58 15.04
CA PHE A 14 -7.65 -2.02 15.47
C PHE A 14 -7.56 -3.53 15.68
N LYS A 15 -8.67 -4.22 15.93
CA LYS A 15 -8.74 -5.68 16.01
C LYS A 15 -8.81 -6.36 14.64
N PHE A 16 -9.32 -5.69 13.62
CA PHE A 16 -9.40 -6.18 12.24
C PHE A 16 -8.14 -6.93 11.73
N PRO A 17 -6.90 -6.38 11.82
CA PRO A 17 -5.72 -7.09 11.34
C PRO A 17 -5.34 -8.33 12.17
N PHE A 18 -6.00 -8.55 13.31
CA PHE A 18 -5.78 -9.67 14.23
C PHE A 18 -6.97 -10.63 14.30
N GLU A 19 -8.01 -10.39 13.50
CA GLU A 19 -9.19 -11.24 13.39
C GLU A 19 -9.08 -12.15 12.15
N GLY A 20 -9.24 -13.46 12.34
CA GLY A 20 -9.22 -14.47 11.27
C GLY A 20 -8.21 -15.62 11.49
N LYS A 21 -8.57 -16.84 11.13
CA LYS A 21 -7.80 -18.08 11.45
C LYS A 21 -6.35 -18.11 10.91
N GLN A 22 -6.02 -17.26 9.93
CA GLN A 22 -4.74 -17.24 9.22
C GLN A 22 -4.04 -15.87 9.26
N TRP A 23 -4.48 -14.95 10.13
CA TRP A 23 -3.94 -13.58 10.22
C TRP A 23 -2.42 -13.56 10.43
N GLN A 24 -1.88 -14.44 11.29
CA GLN A 24 -0.45 -14.53 11.60
C GLN A 24 0.39 -14.85 10.36
N ARG A 25 -0.06 -15.81 9.56
CA ARG A 25 0.64 -16.21 8.33
C ARG A 25 0.66 -15.06 7.32
N ASN A 26 -0.49 -14.41 7.12
CA ASN A 26 -0.61 -13.32 6.16
C ASN A 26 0.18 -12.06 6.59
N PHE A 27 0.20 -11.77 7.89
CA PHE A 27 1.01 -10.70 8.46
C PHE A 27 2.51 -10.98 8.30
N LEU A 28 2.95 -12.21 8.59
CA LEU A 28 4.37 -12.59 8.48
C LEU A 28 4.87 -12.51 7.03
N ILE A 29 4.07 -12.94 6.05
CA ILE A 29 4.40 -12.81 4.63
C ILE A 29 4.48 -11.32 4.24
N GLY A 30 3.51 -10.50 4.65
CA GLY A 30 3.56 -9.06 4.39
C GLY A 30 4.80 -8.38 5.00
N ALA A 31 5.16 -8.75 6.23
CA ALA A 31 6.38 -8.28 6.87
C ALA A 31 7.64 -8.72 6.10
N LEU A 32 7.70 -9.99 5.65
CA LEU A 32 8.80 -10.51 4.83
C LEU A 32 8.94 -9.77 3.51
N VAL A 33 7.83 -9.43 2.86
CA VAL A 33 7.82 -8.63 1.62
C VAL A 33 8.35 -7.22 1.89
N ILE A 34 7.93 -6.57 2.96
CA ILE A 34 8.46 -5.25 3.36
C ILE A 34 9.97 -5.33 3.66
N PHE A 35 10.41 -6.36 4.38
CA PHE A 35 11.82 -6.61 4.66
C PHE A 35 12.63 -6.87 3.39
N ALA A 36 12.09 -7.63 2.43
CA ALA A 36 12.71 -7.81 1.12
C ALA A 36 12.79 -6.49 0.34
N GLY A 37 11.83 -5.58 0.57
CA GLY A 37 11.82 -4.21 0.06
C GLY A 37 13.02 -3.39 0.49
N PHE A 38 13.66 -3.75 1.60
CA PHE A 38 14.89 -3.10 2.05
C PHE A 38 16.09 -3.42 1.14
N TYR A 39 16.08 -4.58 0.46
CA TYR A 39 17.16 -5.02 -0.41
C TYR A 39 16.87 -4.74 -1.89
N ILE A 40 15.60 -4.91 -2.31
CA ILE A 40 15.14 -4.62 -3.67
C ILE A 40 13.92 -3.70 -3.53
N PRO A 41 14.04 -2.38 -3.64
CA PRO A 41 12.95 -1.47 -3.29
C PRO A 41 11.75 -1.53 -4.24
N VAL A 42 11.96 -1.79 -5.52
CA VAL A 42 10.89 -1.61 -6.52
C VAL A 42 9.88 -2.77 -6.52
N ILE A 43 10.35 -4.02 -6.49
CA ILE A 43 9.50 -5.21 -6.67
C ILE A 43 8.51 -5.38 -5.49
N PRO A 44 8.92 -5.31 -4.23
CA PRO A 44 8.05 -5.54 -3.08
C PRO A 44 7.00 -4.45 -2.91
N TRP A 45 7.31 -3.22 -3.29
CA TRP A 45 6.36 -2.11 -3.30
C TRP A 45 5.14 -2.40 -4.18
N VAL A 46 5.35 -3.01 -5.35
CA VAL A 46 4.27 -3.43 -6.25
C VAL A 46 3.35 -4.44 -5.53
N PHE A 47 3.91 -5.47 -4.91
CA PHE A 47 3.12 -6.47 -4.18
C PHE A 47 2.35 -5.88 -2.99
N VAL A 48 2.96 -4.94 -2.25
CA VAL A 48 2.31 -4.25 -1.13
C VAL A 48 1.11 -3.41 -1.61
N ILE A 49 1.25 -2.70 -2.74
CA ILE A 49 0.16 -1.92 -3.35
C ILE A 49 -0.97 -2.84 -3.81
N GLY A 50 -0.65 -3.98 -4.44
CA GLY A 50 -1.66 -4.95 -4.84
C GLY A 50 -2.42 -5.52 -3.65
N TYR A 51 -1.70 -5.82 -2.56
CA TYR A 51 -2.28 -6.35 -1.33
C TYR A 51 -3.17 -5.31 -0.64
N SER A 52 -2.75 -4.05 -0.55
CA SER A 52 -3.57 -2.98 0.04
C SER A 52 -4.85 -2.73 -0.75
N LEU A 53 -4.78 -2.74 -2.09
CA LEU A 53 -5.96 -2.65 -2.96
C LEU A 53 -6.93 -3.82 -2.73
N SER A 54 -6.41 -5.04 -2.49
CA SER A 54 -7.25 -6.20 -2.19
C SER A 54 -7.98 -6.06 -0.86
N ILE A 55 -7.31 -5.49 0.16
CA ILE A 55 -7.92 -5.16 1.45
C ILE A 55 -9.00 -4.09 1.27
N MET A 56 -8.71 -3.01 0.54
CA MET A 56 -9.68 -1.95 0.29
C MET A 56 -10.91 -2.45 -0.46
N LYS A 57 -10.74 -3.30 -1.49
CA LYS A 57 -11.86 -3.91 -2.22
C LYS A 57 -12.78 -4.72 -1.30
N ARG A 58 -12.21 -5.51 -0.37
CA ARG A 58 -12.97 -6.28 0.63
C ARG A 58 -13.63 -5.37 1.67
N ALA A 59 -12.94 -4.33 2.12
CA ALA A 59 -13.48 -3.35 3.06
C ALA A 59 -14.63 -2.50 2.51
N MET A 60 -14.65 -2.29 1.18
CA MET A 60 -15.76 -1.63 0.48
C MET A 60 -16.87 -2.61 0.07
N GLY A 61 -16.60 -3.91 0.06
CA GLY A 61 -17.57 -4.96 -0.23
C GLY A 61 -18.39 -5.37 1.00
N THR A 62 -19.22 -6.39 0.82
CA THR A 62 -19.98 -7.05 1.90
C THR A 62 -19.21 -8.22 2.54
N ASP A 63 -18.00 -8.49 2.06
CA ASP A 63 -17.19 -9.62 2.52
C ASP A 63 -16.71 -9.42 3.96
N PRO A 64 -16.51 -10.52 4.71
CA PRO A 64 -15.95 -10.45 6.05
C PRO A 64 -14.59 -9.75 6.01
N LEU A 65 -14.41 -8.84 6.97
CA LEU A 65 -13.20 -8.05 7.16
C LEU A 65 -12.09 -8.97 7.70
N GLU A 66 -11.51 -9.78 6.82
CA GLU A 66 -10.38 -10.66 7.11
C GLU A 66 -9.20 -10.36 6.19
N LEU A 67 -7.98 -10.56 6.69
CA LEU A 67 -6.75 -10.41 5.91
C LEU A 67 -6.75 -11.37 4.71
N PRO A 68 -6.63 -10.86 3.47
CA PRO A 68 -6.64 -11.71 2.29
C PRO A 68 -5.46 -12.69 2.30
N PRO A 69 -5.67 -13.95 1.89
CA PRO A 69 -4.57 -14.90 1.75
C PRO A 69 -3.63 -14.48 0.61
N TRP A 70 -2.34 -14.80 0.77
CA TRP A 70 -1.30 -14.57 -0.25
C TRP A 70 -1.28 -15.65 -1.35
N ASP A 71 -2.40 -16.32 -1.62
CA ASP A 71 -2.47 -17.44 -2.56
C ASP A 71 -2.43 -16.95 -4.03
N ASP A 72 -3.00 -15.76 -4.29
CA ASP A 72 -3.07 -15.18 -5.63
C ASP A 72 -1.91 -14.20 -5.93
N ILE A 73 -0.67 -14.64 -5.69
CA ILE A 73 0.57 -13.87 -6.01
C ILE A 73 0.53 -13.21 -7.41
N PRO A 74 0.16 -13.90 -8.51
CA PRO A 74 0.16 -13.27 -9.84
C PRO A 74 -0.86 -12.15 -9.96
N LYS A 75 -2.04 -12.29 -9.32
CA LYS A 75 -3.09 -11.26 -9.32
C LYS A 75 -2.67 -10.06 -8.48
N LEU A 76 -2.05 -10.28 -7.31
CA LEU A 76 -1.49 -9.24 -6.46
C LEU A 76 -0.37 -8.47 -7.18
N GLY A 77 0.50 -9.16 -7.91
CA GLY A 77 1.52 -8.54 -8.74
C GLY A 77 0.94 -7.68 -9.86
N LEU A 78 -0.11 -8.16 -10.56
CA LEU A 78 -0.78 -7.40 -11.62
C LEU A 78 -1.54 -6.16 -11.10
N ASP A 79 -2.30 -6.32 -10.01
CA ASP A 79 -3.02 -5.21 -9.36
C ASP A 79 -2.03 -4.18 -8.81
N GLY A 80 -0.93 -4.66 -8.22
CA GLY A 80 0.18 -3.84 -7.78
C GLY A 80 0.87 -3.10 -8.92
N LEU A 81 1.11 -3.76 -10.05
CA LEU A 81 1.81 -3.17 -11.19
C LEU A 81 0.95 -2.09 -11.83
N ARG A 82 -0.35 -2.34 -11.98
CA ARG A 82 -1.32 -1.33 -12.44
C ARG A 82 -1.37 -0.14 -11.47
N GLY A 83 -1.48 -0.39 -10.17
CA GLY A 83 -1.46 0.65 -9.14
C GLY A 83 -0.17 1.48 -9.18
N GLY A 84 0.98 0.80 -9.26
CA GLY A 84 2.29 1.42 -9.39
C GLY A 84 2.45 2.24 -10.67
N LEU A 85 1.96 1.75 -11.81
CA LEU A 85 1.96 2.51 -13.07
C LEU A 85 1.12 3.78 -12.96
N ILE A 86 -0.08 3.68 -12.37
CA ILE A 86 -0.95 4.82 -12.14
C ILE A 86 -0.26 5.83 -11.21
N SER A 87 0.32 5.37 -10.11
CA SER A 87 1.09 6.20 -9.19
C SER A 87 2.27 6.87 -9.89
N LEU A 88 3.02 6.14 -10.73
CA LEU A 88 4.14 6.69 -11.51
C LEU A 88 3.66 7.84 -12.42
N VAL A 89 2.59 7.61 -13.18
CA VAL A 89 1.97 8.63 -14.05
C VAL A 89 1.47 9.83 -13.26
N TYR A 90 0.89 9.62 -12.08
CA TYR A 90 0.41 10.70 -11.21
C TYR A 90 1.55 11.46 -10.50
N THR A 91 2.65 10.79 -10.19
CA THR A 91 3.81 11.42 -9.53
C THR A 91 4.71 12.16 -10.51
N LEU A 92 4.69 11.81 -11.79
CA LEU A 92 5.50 12.39 -12.86
C LEU A 92 5.51 13.93 -12.87
N PRO A 93 4.36 14.64 -12.79
CA PRO A 93 4.35 16.10 -12.71
C PRO A 93 5.08 16.63 -11.47
N GLY A 94 4.87 16.01 -10.32
CA GLY A 94 5.54 16.38 -9.07
C GLY A 94 7.05 16.11 -9.13
N THR A 95 7.46 14.98 -9.73
CA THR A 95 8.87 14.65 -9.93
C THR A 95 9.53 15.65 -10.89
N PHE A 96 8.84 16.07 -11.95
CA PHE A 96 9.33 17.11 -12.87
C PHE A 96 9.59 18.44 -12.16
N ILE A 97 8.66 18.88 -11.31
CA ILE A 97 8.81 20.11 -10.53
C ILE A 97 9.97 19.99 -9.52
N LEU A 98 10.08 18.85 -8.83
CA LEU A 98 11.15 18.61 -7.86
C LEU A 98 12.53 18.55 -8.51
N ILE A 99 12.66 17.85 -9.65
CA ILE A 99 13.92 17.78 -10.40
C ILE A 99 14.26 19.16 -10.98
N GLY A 100 13.29 19.85 -11.60
CA GLY A 100 13.50 21.19 -12.13
C GLY A 100 13.94 22.19 -11.06
N GLY A 101 13.30 22.15 -9.89
CA GLY A 101 13.66 22.99 -8.74
C GLY A 101 15.05 22.68 -8.18
N ARG A 102 15.42 21.39 -8.10
CA ARG A 102 16.77 20.95 -7.68
C ARG A 102 17.86 21.39 -8.67
N VAL A 103 17.59 21.32 -9.97
CA VAL A 103 18.52 21.77 -11.01
C VAL A 103 18.67 23.29 -10.99
N PHE A 104 17.58 24.02 -10.76
CA PHE A 104 17.60 25.49 -10.65
C PHE A 104 18.40 25.98 -9.44
N THR A 105 18.27 25.34 -8.27
CA THR A 105 19.05 25.71 -7.08
C THR A 105 20.53 25.32 -7.17
N LEU A 106 20.86 24.24 -7.90
CA LEU A 106 22.26 23.87 -8.17
C LEU A 106 22.91 24.78 -9.23
N SER A 107 22.16 25.35 -10.17
CA SER A 107 22.69 26.24 -11.21
C SER A 107 22.87 27.69 -10.76
N HIS A 108 22.18 28.11 -9.70
CA HIS A 108 22.38 29.39 -9.04
C HIS A 108 22.74 29.14 -7.56
N PRO A 109 23.98 28.70 -7.26
CA PRO A 109 24.45 28.69 -5.89
C PRO A 109 24.49 30.14 -5.42
N CYS A 110 23.54 30.54 -4.58
CA CYS A 110 23.65 31.81 -3.84
C CYS A 110 24.91 31.75 -2.98
N LEU A 111 25.97 32.42 -3.47
CA LEU A 111 27.16 32.85 -2.75
C LEU A 111 27.48 34.27 -3.23
#